data_AF-A0A443S8N9-F1
#
_entry.id   AF-A0A443S8N9-F1
#
_cell.length_a   1.000
_cell.length_b   1.000
_cell.length_c   1.000
_cell.angle_alpha   90.00
_cell.angle_beta   90.00
_cell.angle_gamma   90.00
#
_symmetry.space_group_name_H-M   'P 1'
#
loop_
_entity.id
_entity.type
_entity.pdbx_description
1 polymer ?
#
loop_
_entity_poly.entity_id
_entity_poly.type
_entity_poly.pdbx_seq_one_letter_code
_entity_poly.pdbx_strand_id
1 'polypeptide(L)'
;MSLNLFTCIACPNGWVHFSRKCYIHQKSAQSHSNAQYMCAIQGASLLSIRSLDENQFINKYLNAYGYVWTSGKRLRIGSSEFRWGDGSSMSYSNWNRNEPSDIHTSHDMCLDLDKYGGWNDFYCSEKLSYVCEKKLILDCSTTNHVNVDVLQLWLEQCILPELKRSTYENTLNIDTLNAKITELAAKSEIIQANATAISNETNENINNFKDEQQEKFEKTMSSFNAIKKINDELRSLMVLQNHLSEKEQNQKLTILKNYFETKTNLLYELIRELVLDKTKSDAEAQKFASGVQLEYSSSILIAFCFICLVMPM
;
A
#
# COMPACT_ATOMS: atom_id res chain seq x y z
N MET A 1 21.15 -54.41 -1.05
CA MET A 1 21.14 -52.94 -1.16
C MET A 1 21.60 -52.37 0.16
N SER A 2 22.79 -51.79 0.20
CA SER A 2 23.34 -51.12 1.38
C SER A 2 22.66 -49.78 1.56
N LEU A 3 21.96 -49.59 2.69
CA LEU A 3 21.48 -48.28 3.09
C LEU A 3 22.59 -47.59 3.89
N ASN A 4 23.17 -46.54 3.32
CA ASN A 4 24.07 -45.64 4.03
C ASN A 4 23.26 -44.86 5.07
N LEU A 5 23.70 -44.86 6.33
CA LEU A 5 23.05 -44.11 7.41
C LEU A 5 24.06 -43.22 8.14
N PHE A 6 23.56 -42.05 8.54
CA PHE A 6 24.31 -40.85 8.87
C PHE A 6 24.54 -40.74 10.39
N THR A 7 25.78 -40.69 10.87
CA THR A 7 26.12 -40.28 12.25
C THR A 7 26.00 -38.76 12.40
N CYS A 8 24.99 -38.27 13.11
CA CYS A 8 24.93 -36.85 13.46
C CYS A 8 25.79 -36.59 14.71
N ILE A 9 26.93 -35.91 14.53
CA ILE A 9 27.78 -35.45 15.63
C ILE A 9 26.97 -34.44 16.46
N ALA A 10 26.74 -34.77 17.74
CA ALA A 10 26.25 -33.84 18.73
C ALA A 10 27.40 -32.96 19.25
N CYS A 11 27.07 -31.87 19.95
CA CYS A 11 28.10 -31.05 20.59
C CYS A 11 28.90 -31.86 21.63
N PRO A 12 30.22 -31.65 21.75
CA PRO A 12 31.01 -32.34 22.76
C PRO A 12 30.47 -32.06 24.17
N ASN A 13 30.73 -32.96 25.12
CA ASN A 13 30.29 -32.79 26.50
C ASN A 13 30.70 -31.41 27.06
N GLY A 14 29.73 -30.71 27.65
CA GLY A 14 29.91 -29.36 28.19
C GLY A 14 29.74 -28.21 27.18
N TRP A 15 29.57 -28.51 25.89
CA TRP A 15 29.26 -27.52 24.86
C TRP A 15 27.75 -27.42 24.65
N VAL A 16 27.26 -26.22 24.39
CA VAL A 16 25.85 -25.94 24.11
C VAL A 16 25.63 -25.81 22.61
N HIS A 17 24.58 -26.46 22.12
CA HIS A 17 24.17 -26.44 20.73
C HIS A 17 23.31 -25.22 20.41
N PHE A 18 23.62 -24.54 19.31
CA PHE A 18 22.71 -23.60 18.66
C PHE A 18 22.99 -23.53 17.15
N SER A 19 21.94 -23.73 16.35
CA SER A 19 22.05 -23.82 14.89
C SER A 19 23.13 -24.86 14.49
N ARG A 20 23.98 -24.60 13.49
CA ARG A 20 25.02 -25.55 13.05
C ARG A 20 26.35 -25.40 13.81
N LYS A 21 26.30 -24.95 15.07
CA LYS A 21 27.47 -24.66 15.88
C LYS A 21 27.32 -25.15 17.32
N CYS A 22 28.46 -25.37 17.96
CA CYS A 22 28.60 -25.69 19.37
C CYS A 22 29.40 -24.59 20.06
N TYR A 23 29.00 -24.21 21.28
CA TYR A 23 29.59 -23.11 22.03
C TYR A 23 30.00 -23.54 23.44
N ILE A 24 31.07 -22.97 23.97
CA ILE A 24 31.42 -23.13 25.38
C ILE A 24 31.98 -21.81 25.95
N HIS A 25 31.44 -21.37 27.08
CA HIS A 25 31.95 -20.22 27.82
C HIS A 25 33.12 -20.64 28.71
N GLN A 26 34.28 -20.05 28.45
CA GLN A 26 35.50 -20.21 29.23
C GLN A 26 35.62 -19.04 30.20
N LYS A 27 35.38 -19.30 31.49
CA LYS A 27 35.40 -18.27 32.54
C LYS A 27 36.80 -17.72 32.87
N SER A 28 37.86 -18.39 32.42
CA SER A 28 39.24 -17.94 32.65
C SER A 28 39.53 -16.65 31.87
N ALA A 29 40.03 -15.62 32.55
CA ALA A 29 40.32 -14.33 31.93
C ALA A 29 41.64 -14.39 31.13
N GLN A 30 41.59 -14.08 29.84
CA GLN A 30 42.72 -14.18 28.92
C GLN A 30 42.80 -12.95 28.00
N SER A 31 44.00 -12.63 27.51
CA SER A 31 44.13 -11.68 26.39
C SER A 31 43.42 -12.22 25.16
N HIS A 32 43.02 -11.35 24.23
CA HIS A 32 42.31 -11.79 23.03
C HIS A 32 43.10 -12.83 22.23
N SER A 33 44.42 -12.61 22.04
CA SER A 33 45.29 -13.56 21.35
C SER A 33 45.40 -14.91 22.07
N ASN A 34 45.45 -14.90 23.40
CA ASN A 34 45.50 -16.13 24.16
C ASN A 34 44.13 -16.84 24.17
N ALA A 35 43.01 -16.12 24.21
CA ALA A 35 41.67 -16.69 24.04
C ALA A 35 41.52 -17.40 22.69
N GLN A 36 41.99 -16.78 21.60
CA GLN A 36 42.05 -17.42 20.28
C GLN A 36 42.87 -18.71 20.30
N TYR A 37 44.06 -18.69 20.90
CA TYR A 37 44.90 -19.87 21.05
C TYR A 37 44.22 -20.97 21.88
N MET A 38 43.60 -20.61 23.01
CA MET A 38 42.92 -21.55 23.91
C MET A 38 41.67 -22.20 23.27
N CYS A 39 41.00 -21.51 22.36
CA CYS A 39 39.97 -22.14 21.52
C CYS A 39 40.60 -23.05 20.46
N ALA A 40 41.69 -22.64 19.82
CA ALA A 40 42.36 -23.41 18.79
C ALA A 40 42.91 -24.76 19.30
N ILE A 41 43.49 -24.81 20.50
CA ILE A 41 43.95 -26.08 21.11
C ILE A 41 42.81 -27.06 21.39
N GLN A 42 41.57 -26.56 21.52
CA GLN A 42 40.39 -27.39 21.65
C GLN A 42 39.84 -27.80 20.27
N GLY A 43 40.46 -27.43 19.16
CA GLY A 43 39.92 -27.62 17.81
C GLY A 43 38.72 -26.72 17.51
N ALA A 44 38.66 -25.54 18.15
CA ALA A 44 37.59 -24.56 18.04
C ALA A 44 38.13 -23.21 17.52
N SER A 45 37.21 -22.29 17.26
CA SER A 45 37.51 -20.89 16.99
C SER A 45 36.98 -20.03 18.12
N LEU A 46 37.54 -18.83 18.30
CA LEU A 46 36.92 -17.83 19.17
C LEU A 46 35.61 -17.34 18.52
N LEU A 47 34.60 -17.02 19.32
CA LEU A 47 33.23 -16.73 18.87
C LEU A 47 33.19 -15.72 17.71
N SER A 48 32.40 -16.02 16.67
CA SER A 48 32.03 -15.05 15.64
C SER A 48 30.51 -14.98 15.54
N ILE A 49 29.95 -13.77 15.55
CA ILE A 49 28.50 -13.56 15.58
C ILE A 49 28.02 -13.16 14.19
N ARG A 50 27.20 -14.01 13.56
CA ARG A 50 26.83 -13.90 12.14
C ARG A 50 25.38 -13.47 11.93
N SER A 51 24.55 -13.50 12.96
CA SER A 51 23.15 -13.12 12.88
C SER A 51 22.62 -12.56 14.21
N LEU A 52 21.46 -11.91 14.14
CA LEU A 52 20.71 -11.46 15.31
C LEU A 52 20.38 -12.63 16.25
N ASP A 53 19.92 -13.76 15.71
CA ASP A 53 19.54 -14.93 16.52
C ASP A 53 20.74 -15.51 17.26
N GLU A 54 21.92 -15.56 16.63
CA GLU A 54 23.16 -15.98 17.28
C GLU A 54 23.54 -15.01 18.40
N ASN A 55 23.43 -13.69 18.18
CA ASN A 55 23.71 -12.70 19.21
C ASN A 55 22.78 -12.84 20.43
N GLN A 56 21.47 -13.00 20.19
CA GLN A 56 20.47 -13.20 21.24
C GLN A 56 20.68 -14.50 22.00
N PHE A 57 20.99 -15.59 21.30
CA PHE A 57 21.34 -16.87 21.91
C PHE A 57 22.56 -16.73 22.82
N ILE A 58 23.66 -16.13 22.34
CA ILE A 58 24.87 -15.96 23.14
C ILE A 58 24.60 -15.10 24.38
N ASN A 59 23.87 -13.99 24.23
CA ASN A 59 23.50 -13.14 25.36
C ASN A 59 22.73 -13.92 26.44
N LYS A 60 21.72 -14.71 26.02
CA LYS A 60 20.96 -15.58 26.93
C LYS A 60 21.82 -16.68 27.55
N TYR A 61 22.69 -17.30 26.77
CA TYR A 61 23.61 -18.36 27.21
C TYR A 61 24.57 -17.86 28.28
N LEU A 62 25.11 -16.65 28.10
CA LEU A 62 25.96 -16.00 29.09
C LEU A 62 25.16 -15.53 30.30
N ASN A 63 23.85 -15.27 30.17
CA ASN A 63 22.98 -14.85 31.27
C ASN A 63 23.51 -13.60 32.01
N ALA A 64 23.80 -12.54 31.25
CA ALA A 64 24.36 -11.26 31.72
C ALA A 64 25.74 -11.36 32.39
N TYR A 65 26.53 -12.38 32.07
CA TYR A 65 27.86 -12.58 32.63
C TYR A 65 28.92 -11.68 31.98
N GLY A 66 29.21 -10.54 32.61
CA GLY A 66 30.38 -9.71 32.34
C GLY A 66 30.61 -9.33 30.87
N TYR A 67 31.87 -9.02 30.55
CA TYR A 67 32.33 -8.81 29.18
C TYR A 67 33.07 -10.06 28.69
N VAL A 68 32.85 -10.45 27.44
CA VAL A 68 33.48 -11.62 26.85
C VAL A 68 34.16 -11.31 25.51
N TRP A 69 35.31 -11.94 25.27
CA TRP A 69 35.96 -11.84 23.97
C TRP A 69 35.17 -12.57 22.88
N THR A 70 35.04 -11.88 21.74
CA THR A 70 34.76 -12.49 20.44
C THR A 70 36.04 -12.57 19.63
N SER A 71 35.99 -13.12 18.41
CA SER A 71 37.10 -13.15 17.47
C SER A 71 37.28 -11.86 16.66
N GLY A 72 36.41 -10.87 16.86
CA GLY A 72 36.46 -9.61 16.12
C GLY A 72 37.71 -8.82 16.45
N LYS A 73 38.47 -8.43 15.43
CA LYS A 73 39.66 -7.58 15.59
C LYS A 73 39.63 -6.44 14.57
N ARG A 74 40.10 -5.27 15.00
CA ARG A 74 40.31 -4.12 14.12
C ARG A 74 41.32 -4.47 13.02
N LEU A 75 40.97 -4.16 11.78
CA LEU A 75 41.77 -4.56 10.62
C LEU A 75 43.11 -3.80 10.55
N ARG A 76 43.08 -2.49 10.84
CA ARG A 76 44.26 -1.62 10.83
C ARG A 76 44.11 -0.55 11.90
N ILE A 77 45.22 -0.18 12.52
CA ILE A 77 45.30 1.00 13.41
C ILE A 77 44.75 2.23 12.66
N GLY A 78 43.89 3.00 13.30
CA GLY A 78 43.27 4.19 12.70
C GLY A 78 42.03 3.92 11.84
N SER A 79 41.61 2.66 11.68
CA SER A 79 40.41 2.28 10.90
C SER A 79 39.23 1.94 11.81
N SER A 80 38.01 2.24 11.37
CA SER A 80 36.78 1.73 11.99
C SER A 80 36.38 0.32 11.50
N GLU A 81 37.16 -0.27 10.59
CA GLU A 81 36.86 -1.59 10.04
C GLU A 81 37.33 -2.72 10.97
N PHE A 82 36.41 -3.61 11.32
CA PHE A 82 36.66 -4.84 12.06
C PHE A 82 36.36 -6.07 11.20
N ARG A 83 37.09 -7.15 11.46
CA ARG A 83 36.89 -8.46 10.83
C ARG A 83 36.86 -9.56 11.86
N TRP A 84 36.17 -10.65 11.51
CA TRP A 84 36.20 -11.87 12.32
C TRP A 84 37.56 -12.56 12.24
N GLY A 85 37.87 -13.41 13.22
CA GLY A 85 39.17 -14.09 13.30
C GLY A 85 39.49 -15.03 12.12
N ASP A 86 38.49 -15.39 11.32
CA ASP A 86 38.64 -16.14 10.06
C ASP A 86 38.90 -15.24 8.84
N GLY A 87 39.01 -13.92 9.05
CA GLY A 87 39.25 -12.92 8.01
C GLY A 87 37.99 -12.46 7.26
N SER A 88 36.81 -13.00 7.59
CA SER A 88 35.55 -12.60 6.97
C SER A 88 35.06 -11.23 7.47
N SER A 89 34.30 -10.54 6.63
CA SER A 89 33.67 -9.27 6.97
C SER A 89 32.51 -9.45 7.96
N MET A 90 32.21 -8.39 8.70
CA MET A 90 31.05 -8.36 9.62
C MET A 90 29.79 -8.02 8.83
N SER A 91 29.08 -9.06 8.37
CA SER A 91 27.78 -8.91 7.69
C SER A 91 26.63 -8.55 8.64
N TYR A 92 26.81 -8.82 9.92
CA TYR A 92 25.91 -8.45 11.02
C TYR A 92 26.71 -7.63 12.03
N SER A 93 26.06 -6.64 12.63
CA SER A 93 26.65 -5.84 13.71
C SER A 93 25.65 -5.50 14.80
N ASN A 94 26.13 -5.45 16.05
CA ASN A 94 25.37 -4.99 17.21
C ASN A 94 26.20 -4.06 18.10
N TRP A 95 26.94 -3.15 17.46
CA TRP A 95 27.72 -2.11 18.14
C TRP A 95 26.83 -1.29 19.06
N ASN A 96 27.33 -1.04 20.27
CA ASN A 96 26.71 -0.09 21.18
C ASN A 96 26.74 1.31 20.58
N ARG A 97 25.90 2.19 21.13
CA ARG A 97 25.83 3.57 20.67
C ARG A 97 27.20 4.23 20.81
N ASN A 98 27.68 4.81 19.71
CA ASN A 98 28.99 5.47 19.56
C ASN A 98 30.19 4.51 19.47
N GLU A 99 29.97 3.20 19.36
CA GLU A 99 31.04 2.23 19.11
C GLU A 99 31.17 1.90 17.60
N PRO A 100 32.37 1.53 17.12
CA PRO A 100 33.64 1.55 17.83
C PRO A 100 34.12 2.99 18.10
N SER A 101 34.50 3.30 19.34
CA SER A 101 34.78 4.66 19.82
C SER A 101 36.27 5.00 19.81
N ASP A 102 37.14 3.99 19.83
CA ASP A 102 38.60 4.11 19.97
C ASP A 102 39.34 4.10 18.61
N ILE A 103 38.73 4.70 17.58
CA ILE A 103 39.26 4.72 16.21
C ILE A 103 40.59 5.48 16.06
N HIS A 104 40.95 6.36 16.99
CA HIS A 104 42.18 7.17 16.95
C HIS A 104 43.33 6.60 17.79
N THR A 105 43.13 5.47 18.47
CA THR A 105 44.20 4.85 19.27
C THR A 105 45.25 4.21 18.36
N SER A 106 46.51 4.21 18.78
CA SER A 106 47.60 3.46 18.15
C SER A 106 47.66 1.98 18.56
N HIS A 107 46.75 1.52 19.43
CA HIS A 107 46.75 0.17 19.98
C HIS A 107 45.94 -0.81 19.14
N ASP A 108 46.18 -2.11 19.31
CA ASP A 108 45.29 -3.12 18.73
C ASP A 108 43.97 -3.14 19.50
N MET A 109 42.85 -3.05 18.77
CA MET A 109 41.49 -3.08 19.33
C MET A 109 40.78 -4.36 18.92
N CYS A 110 40.09 -4.97 19.87
CA CYS A 110 39.40 -6.24 19.75
C CYS A 110 37.95 -6.08 20.22
N LEU A 111 37.04 -6.88 19.67
CA LEU A 111 35.62 -6.76 19.92
C LEU A 111 35.23 -7.63 21.12
N ASP A 112 34.70 -6.98 22.16
CA ASP A 112 34.07 -7.63 23.30
C ASP A 112 32.55 -7.46 23.28
N LEU A 113 31.87 -8.47 23.81
CA LEU A 113 30.42 -8.49 23.99
C LEU A 113 30.11 -8.16 25.45
N ASP A 114 29.23 -7.19 25.67
CA ASP A 114 28.78 -6.81 27.02
C ASP A 114 27.66 -7.71 27.56
N LYS A 115 27.30 -7.49 28.83
CA LYS A 115 26.25 -8.23 29.53
C LYS A 115 24.82 -8.07 28.97
N TYR A 116 24.60 -7.13 28.05
CA TYR A 116 23.32 -6.89 27.38
C TYR A 116 23.35 -7.37 25.93
N GLY A 117 24.46 -7.93 25.47
CA GLY A 117 24.65 -8.43 24.11
C GLY A 117 25.10 -7.35 23.11
N GLY A 118 25.44 -6.14 23.57
CA GLY A 118 26.02 -5.07 22.75
C GLY A 118 27.53 -5.22 22.56
N TRP A 119 28.07 -4.70 21.46
CA TRP A 119 29.49 -4.83 21.11
C TRP A 119 30.25 -3.53 21.38
N ASN A 120 31.45 -3.64 21.94
CA ASN A 120 32.40 -2.54 22.10
C ASN A 120 33.75 -2.92 21.48
N ASP A 121 34.62 -1.92 21.31
CA ASP A 121 36.03 -2.17 21.06
C ASP A 121 36.86 -1.94 22.33
N PHE A 122 37.76 -2.88 22.59
CA PHE A 122 38.58 -2.88 23.80
C PHE A 122 40.01 -3.32 23.51
N TYR A 123 40.96 -2.88 24.33
CA TYR A 123 42.37 -3.17 24.13
C TYR A 123 42.61 -4.68 24.11
N CYS A 124 43.16 -5.21 23.02
CA CYS A 124 43.34 -6.65 22.84
C CYS A 124 44.22 -7.32 23.92
N SER A 125 45.03 -6.54 24.64
CA SER A 125 45.88 -6.97 25.76
C SER A 125 45.11 -7.25 27.04
N GLU A 126 43.90 -6.72 27.18
CA GLU A 126 43.08 -6.86 28.38
C GLU A 126 42.58 -8.30 28.56
N LYS A 127 42.31 -8.66 29.82
CA LYS A 127 41.97 -10.04 30.17
C LYS A 127 40.47 -10.18 30.44
N LEU A 128 39.76 -10.83 29.50
CA LEU A 128 38.34 -11.14 29.62
C LEU A 128 38.11 -12.65 29.54
N SER A 129 36.96 -13.09 30.05
CA SER A 129 36.45 -14.43 29.73
C SER A 129 36.08 -14.50 28.24
N TYR A 130 35.88 -15.69 27.69
CA TYR A 130 35.72 -15.84 26.25
C TYR A 130 34.81 -17.01 25.88
N VAL A 131 34.24 -16.98 24.66
CA VAL A 131 33.40 -18.06 24.15
C VAL A 131 34.10 -18.72 22.97
N CYS A 132 34.31 -20.03 23.05
CA CYS A 132 34.77 -20.79 21.90
C CYS A 132 33.57 -21.32 21.12
N GLU A 133 33.68 -21.37 19.80
CA GLU A 133 32.71 -21.94 18.88
C GLU A 133 33.33 -23.02 18.00
N LYS A 134 32.53 -24.03 17.63
CA LYS A 134 32.89 -25.06 16.67
C LYS A 134 31.75 -25.25 15.69
N LYS A 135 32.07 -25.45 14.42
CA LYS A 135 31.08 -25.96 13.46
C LYS A 135 30.72 -27.40 13.86
N LEU A 136 29.44 -27.71 13.84
CA LEU A 136 29.01 -29.10 13.85
C LEU A 136 29.57 -29.77 12.59
N ILE A 137 30.40 -30.79 12.78
CA ILE A 137 30.82 -31.65 11.68
C ILE A 137 29.66 -32.63 11.50
N LEU A 138 28.86 -32.52 10.45
CA LEU A 138 27.93 -33.60 10.11
C LEU A 138 28.72 -34.71 9.40
N ASP A 139 29.59 -35.43 10.13
CA ASP A 139 30.32 -36.57 9.55
C ASP A 139 29.55 -37.85 9.82
N CYS A 140 29.04 -38.38 8.74
CA CYS A 140 28.07 -39.45 8.69
C CYS A 140 28.77 -40.70 8.17
N SER A 141 29.63 -41.30 8.99
CA SER A 141 30.43 -42.46 8.62
C SER A 141 29.90 -43.74 9.26
N THR A 142 29.90 -44.79 8.44
CA THR A 142 29.28 -46.09 8.70
C THR A 142 30.09 -46.89 9.72
N THR A 143 29.49 -47.20 10.88
CA THR A 143 30.03 -48.17 11.83
C THR A 143 29.03 -49.29 12.11
N ASN A 144 29.54 -50.52 12.28
CA ASN A 144 28.78 -51.78 12.27
C ASN A 144 28.11 -52.16 13.61
N HIS A 145 27.84 -51.21 14.52
CA HIS A 145 27.25 -51.54 15.82
C HIS A 145 26.09 -50.61 16.17
N VAL A 146 24.89 -51.18 16.23
CA VAL A 146 23.68 -50.51 16.72
C VAL A 146 23.70 -50.50 18.24
N ASN A 147 23.66 -49.31 18.86
CA ASN A 147 23.26 -49.15 20.25
C ASN A 147 21.89 -48.46 20.30
N VAL A 148 20.87 -49.20 20.72
CA VAL A 148 19.46 -48.75 20.76
C VAL A 148 19.29 -47.54 21.70
N ASP A 149 20.12 -47.44 22.74
CA ASP A 149 20.07 -46.33 23.70
C ASP A 149 20.52 -45.00 23.06
N VAL A 150 21.45 -45.06 22.10
CA VAL A 150 21.95 -43.86 21.39
C VAL A 150 20.90 -43.34 20.41
N LEU A 151 20.13 -44.22 19.76
CA LEU A 151 19.02 -43.82 18.89
C LEU A 151 17.88 -43.16 19.67
N GLN A 152 17.57 -43.70 20.86
CA GLN A 152 16.55 -43.11 21.74
C GLN A 152 16.99 -41.73 22.24
N LEU A 153 18.25 -41.59 22.69
CA LEU A 153 18.81 -40.31 23.14
C LEU A 153 18.85 -39.28 22.01
N TRP A 154 19.17 -39.69 20.78
CA TRP A 154 19.20 -38.79 19.63
C TRP A 154 17.80 -38.33 19.22
N LEU A 155 16.81 -39.22 19.25
CA LEU A 155 15.41 -38.87 19.00
C LEU A 155 14.89 -37.88 20.06
N GLU A 156 15.16 -38.13 21.35
CA GLU A 156 14.63 -37.31 22.45
C GLU A 156 15.36 -35.99 22.67
N GLN A 157 16.68 -35.95 22.49
CA GLN A 157 17.48 -34.76 22.81
C GLN A 157 17.75 -33.86 21.61
N CYS A 158 17.77 -34.40 20.39
CA CYS A 158 18.09 -33.62 19.20
C CYS A 158 16.85 -33.39 18.32
N ILE A 159 16.11 -34.45 17.99
CA ILE A 159 15.01 -34.35 17.02
C ILE A 159 13.73 -33.81 17.63
N LEU A 160 13.24 -34.40 18.74
CA LEU A 160 11.96 -34.02 19.33
C LEU A 160 11.92 -32.55 19.80
N PRO A 161 12.98 -31.96 20.38
CA PRO A 161 12.97 -30.55 20.76
C PRO A 161 12.95 -29.61 19.56
N GLU A 162 13.65 -29.94 18.47
CA GLU A 162 13.61 -29.18 17.22
C GLU A 162 12.27 -29.32 16.50
N LEU A 163 11.69 -30.51 16.46
CA LEU A 163 10.35 -30.74 15.91
C LEU A 163 9.30 -29.98 16.72
N LYS A 164 9.35 -30.05 18.07
CA LYS A 164 8.46 -29.30 18.97
C LYS A 164 8.65 -27.78 18.83
N ARG A 165 9.89 -27.30 18.70
CA ARG A 165 10.19 -25.88 18.49
C ARG A 165 9.67 -25.41 17.13
N SER A 166 9.95 -26.16 16.06
CA SER A 166 9.46 -25.87 14.72
C SER A 166 7.93 -25.92 14.65
N THR A 167 7.27 -26.90 15.29
CA THR A 167 5.80 -26.90 15.38
C THR A 167 5.28 -25.73 16.18
N TYR A 168 5.90 -25.36 17.31
CA TYR A 168 5.48 -24.21 18.12
C TYR A 168 5.68 -22.89 17.38
N GLU A 169 6.84 -22.65 16.77
CA GLU A 169 7.14 -21.47 15.95
C GLU A 169 6.21 -21.39 14.74
N ASN A 170 5.94 -22.51 14.07
CA ASN A 170 4.97 -22.55 12.96
C ASN A 170 3.55 -22.29 13.45
N THR A 171 3.16 -22.79 14.64
CA THR A 171 1.84 -22.53 15.23
C THR A 171 1.70 -21.05 15.57
N LEU A 172 2.71 -20.45 16.21
CA LEU A 172 2.74 -19.02 16.53
C LEU A 172 2.67 -18.15 15.26
N ASN A 173 3.38 -18.55 14.19
CA ASN A 173 3.34 -17.88 12.89
C ASN A 173 1.98 -18.02 12.21
N ILE A 174 1.34 -19.20 12.29
CA ILE A 174 0.00 -19.44 11.75
C ILE A 174 -1.05 -18.62 12.52
N ASP A 175 -0.98 -18.56 13.85
CA ASP A 175 -1.89 -17.78 14.68
C ASP A 175 -1.75 -16.27 14.39
N THR A 176 -0.52 -15.79 14.24
CA THR A 176 -0.23 -14.40 13.85
C THR A 176 -0.75 -14.10 12.45
N LEU A 177 -0.59 -15.03 11.51
CA LEU A 177 -1.09 -14.89 10.14
C LEU A 177 -2.62 -14.90 10.10
N ASN A 178 -3.26 -15.80 10.84
CA ASN A 178 -4.72 -15.89 10.95
C ASN A 178 -5.30 -14.62 11.57
N ALA A 179 -4.69 -14.08 12.63
CA ALA A 179 -5.11 -12.81 13.22
C ALA A 179 -5.05 -11.66 12.19
N LYS A 180 -4.00 -11.61 11.36
CA LYS A 180 -3.85 -10.60 10.32
C LYS A 180 -4.85 -10.80 9.16
N ILE A 181 -5.18 -12.04 8.81
CA ILE A 181 -6.24 -12.36 7.84
C ILE A 181 -7.60 -11.88 8.37
N THR A 182 -7.92 -12.12 9.64
CA THR A 182 -9.17 -11.62 10.26
C THR A 182 -9.23 -10.09 10.28
N GLU A 183 -8.13 -9.42 10.61
CA GLU A 183 -8.04 -7.95 10.57
C GLU A 183 -8.29 -7.41 9.15
N LEU A 184 -7.67 -8.03 8.13
CA LEU A 184 -7.84 -7.64 6.74
C LEU A 184 -9.25 -7.93 6.20
N ALA A 185 -9.87 -9.03 6.62
CA ALA A 185 -11.24 -9.36 6.27
C ALA A 185 -12.22 -8.29 6.80
N ALA A 186 -12.09 -7.88 8.06
CA ALA A 186 -12.91 -6.81 8.64
C ALA A 186 -12.72 -5.47 7.90
N LYS A 187 -11.49 -5.14 7.48
CA LYS A 187 -11.23 -3.93 6.66
C LYS A 187 -11.89 -4.03 5.28
N SER A 188 -11.88 -5.21 4.67
CA SER A 188 -12.53 -5.45 3.37
C SER A 188 -14.04 -5.23 3.44
N GLU A 189 -14.70 -5.70 4.51
CA GLU A 189 -16.14 -5.51 4.70
C GLU A 189 -16.50 -4.01 4.84
N ILE A 190 -15.70 -3.24 5.58
CA ILE A 190 -15.88 -1.79 5.71
C ILE A 190 -15.72 -1.09 4.34
N ILE A 191 -14.72 -1.47 3.56
CA ILE A 191 -14.50 -0.92 2.22
C ILE A 191 -15.69 -1.23 1.30
N GLN A 192 -16.22 -2.46 1.34
CA GLN A 192 -17.39 -2.85 0.57
C GLN A 192 -18.64 -2.05 0.98
N ALA A 193 -18.89 -1.91 2.28
CA ALA A 193 -20.01 -1.12 2.79
C ALA A 193 -19.92 0.35 2.35
N ASN A 194 -18.74 0.95 2.42
CA ASN A 194 -18.49 2.31 1.96
C ASN A 194 -18.69 2.45 0.44
N ALA A 195 -18.21 1.49 -0.35
CA ALA A 195 -18.41 1.49 -1.80
C ALA A 195 -19.89 1.39 -2.18
N THR A 196 -20.67 0.57 -1.48
CA THR A 196 -22.12 0.49 -1.67
C THR A 196 -22.82 1.80 -1.29
N ALA A 197 -22.43 2.43 -0.18
CA ALA A 197 -22.99 3.72 0.23
C ALA A 197 -22.74 4.82 -0.81
N ILE A 198 -21.48 4.94 -1.29
CA ILE A 198 -21.11 5.89 -2.35
C ILE A 198 -21.89 5.62 -3.64
N SER A 199 -22.03 4.34 -4.03
CA SER A 199 -22.81 3.97 -5.22
C SER A 199 -24.27 4.37 -5.10
N ASN A 200 -24.89 4.19 -3.93
CA ASN A 200 -26.28 4.56 -3.70
C ASN A 200 -26.47 6.08 -3.75
N GLU A 201 -25.62 6.84 -3.06
CA GLU A 201 -25.64 8.30 -3.08
C GLU A 201 -25.42 8.86 -4.49
N THR A 202 -24.50 8.27 -5.25
CA THR A 202 -24.26 8.65 -6.65
C THR A 202 -25.48 8.39 -7.53
N ASN A 203 -26.14 7.23 -7.36
CA ASN A 203 -27.34 6.88 -8.10
C ASN A 203 -28.52 7.81 -7.75
N GLU A 204 -28.69 8.14 -6.47
CA GLU A 204 -29.71 9.09 -6.02
C GLU A 204 -29.49 10.49 -6.62
N ASN A 205 -28.24 10.97 -6.61
CA ASN A 205 -27.87 12.25 -7.23
C ASN A 205 -28.12 12.25 -8.76
N ILE A 206 -27.81 11.16 -9.46
CA ILE A 206 -28.10 11.03 -10.90
C ILE A 206 -29.60 11.03 -11.17
N ASN A 207 -30.40 10.35 -10.36
CA ASN A 207 -31.84 10.31 -10.53
C ASN A 207 -32.48 11.67 -10.27
N ASN A 208 -32.08 12.36 -9.18
CA ASN A 208 -32.55 13.71 -8.89
C ASN A 208 -32.19 14.69 -10.03
N PHE A 209 -30.99 14.59 -10.60
CA PHE A 209 -30.62 15.39 -11.75
C PHE A 209 -31.46 15.06 -12.99
N LYS A 210 -31.74 13.78 -13.26
CA LYS A 210 -32.62 13.38 -14.37
C LYS A 210 -34.04 13.94 -14.22
N ASP A 211 -34.59 13.86 -13.01
CA ASP A 211 -35.94 14.36 -12.73
C ASP A 211 -36.03 15.88 -12.91
N GLU A 212 -35.02 16.63 -12.42
CA GLU A 212 -34.94 18.08 -12.62
C GLU A 212 -34.86 18.45 -14.12
N GLN A 213 -34.08 17.69 -14.89
CA GLN A 213 -33.94 17.89 -16.34
C GLN A 213 -35.20 17.53 -17.11
N GLN A 214 -35.92 16.49 -16.69
CA GLN A 214 -37.20 16.09 -17.27
C GLN A 214 -38.27 17.16 -17.02
N GLU A 215 -38.35 17.70 -15.81
CA GLU A 215 -39.28 18.79 -15.47
C GLU A 215 -39.02 20.05 -16.31
N LYS A 216 -37.74 20.42 -16.49
CA LYS A 216 -37.33 21.53 -17.37
C LYS A 216 -37.72 21.28 -18.82
N PHE A 217 -37.53 20.07 -19.33
CA PHE A 217 -37.93 19.69 -20.68
C PHE A 217 -39.45 19.78 -20.88
N GLU A 218 -40.25 19.28 -19.94
CA GLU A 218 -41.71 19.33 -20.00
C GLU A 218 -42.25 20.77 -19.98
N LYS A 219 -41.69 21.64 -19.12
CA LYS A 219 -41.99 23.07 -19.10
C LYS A 219 -41.67 23.74 -20.44
N THR A 220 -40.52 23.42 -21.02
CA THR A 220 -40.09 23.94 -22.32
C THR A 220 -41.03 23.47 -23.44
N MET A 221 -41.43 22.20 -23.43
CA MET A 221 -42.32 21.64 -24.44
C MET A 221 -43.75 22.20 -24.34
N SER A 222 -44.23 22.46 -23.13
CA SER A 222 -45.50 23.17 -22.90
C SER A 222 -45.47 24.57 -23.52
N SER A 223 -44.40 25.33 -23.28
CA SER A 223 -44.21 26.66 -23.88
C SER A 223 -44.15 26.60 -25.41
N PHE A 224 -43.45 25.61 -25.98
CA PHE A 224 -43.40 25.41 -27.43
C PHE A 224 -44.79 25.12 -28.04
N ASN A 225 -45.59 24.27 -27.42
CA ASN A 225 -46.94 23.95 -27.90
C ASN A 225 -47.87 25.17 -27.85
N ALA A 226 -47.73 26.03 -26.85
CA ALA A 226 -48.47 27.29 -26.77
C ALA A 226 -48.13 28.22 -27.96
N ILE A 227 -46.84 28.34 -28.31
CA ILE A 227 -46.39 29.13 -29.47
C ILE A 227 -47.00 28.58 -30.76
N LYS A 228 -46.92 27.27 -30.97
CA LYS A 228 -47.46 26.62 -32.18
C LYS A 228 -48.95 26.93 -32.37
N LYS A 229 -49.74 26.81 -31.29
CA LYS A 229 -51.17 27.11 -31.32
C LYS A 229 -51.45 28.55 -31.75
N ILE A 230 -50.73 29.51 -31.19
CA ILE A 230 -50.87 30.93 -31.55
C ILE A 230 -50.48 31.15 -33.02
N ASN A 231 -49.45 30.47 -33.52
CA ASN A 231 -49.01 30.56 -34.90
C ASN A 231 -50.06 30.00 -35.88
N ASP A 232 -50.73 28.91 -35.53
CA ASP A 232 -51.83 28.33 -36.30
C ASP A 232 -53.07 29.26 -36.30
N GLU A 233 -53.41 29.87 -35.16
CA GLU A 233 -54.48 30.87 -35.06
C GLU A 233 -54.21 32.08 -35.97
N LEU A 234 -52.98 32.59 -36.00
CA LEU A 234 -52.61 33.68 -36.91
C LEU A 234 -52.70 33.31 -38.38
N ARG A 235 -52.25 32.11 -38.77
CA ARG A 235 -52.39 31.63 -40.15
C ARG A 235 -53.85 31.63 -40.57
N SER A 236 -54.77 31.20 -39.69
CA SER A 236 -56.20 31.24 -39.98
C SER A 236 -56.75 32.67 -40.15
N LEU A 237 -56.25 33.64 -39.37
CA LEU A 237 -56.62 35.05 -39.47
C LEU A 237 -56.05 35.75 -40.72
N MET A 238 -54.91 35.28 -41.24
CA MET A 238 -54.28 35.78 -42.47
C MET A 238 -55.00 35.34 -43.75
N VAL A 239 -55.67 34.19 -43.75
CA VAL A 239 -56.44 33.69 -44.91
C VAL A 239 -57.73 34.50 -45.13
N LEU A 240 -58.23 35.21 -44.12
CA LEU A 240 -59.40 36.08 -44.21
C LEU A 240 -59.02 37.51 -44.61
N GLN A 241 -58.53 37.69 -45.84
CA GLN A 241 -58.23 39.03 -46.34
C GLN A 241 -58.82 39.20 -47.74
N ASN A 242 -60.09 39.64 -47.76
CA ASN A 242 -60.63 40.63 -48.69
C ASN A 242 -61.98 41.13 -48.12
N HIS A 243 -62.03 42.42 -47.74
CA HIS A 243 -63.18 43.18 -47.17
C HIS A 243 -63.40 43.16 -45.64
N LEU A 244 -62.42 43.63 -44.86
CA LEU A 244 -62.61 43.87 -43.41
C LEU A 244 -62.79 45.37 -43.10
N SER A 245 -63.74 45.68 -42.22
CA SER A 245 -64.03 47.04 -41.71
C SER A 245 -62.92 47.56 -40.79
N GLU A 246 -62.85 48.88 -40.61
CA GLU A 246 -61.82 49.56 -39.80
C GLU A 246 -61.76 49.06 -38.33
N LYS A 247 -62.93 48.67 -37.77
CA LYS A 247 -63.01 48.05 -36.44
C LYS A 247 -62.35 46.67 -36.41
N GLU A 248 -62.53 45.87 -37.45
CA GLU A 248 -61.90 44.55 -37.59
C GLU A 248 -60.41 44.65 -37.90
N GLN A 249 -59.98 45.69 -38.62
CA GLN A 249 -58.56 46.01 -38.83
C GLN A 249 -57.87 46.41 -37.53
N ASN A 250 -58.51 47.24 -36.69
CA ASN A 250 -57.98 47.61 -35.37
C ASN A 250 -57.98 46.43 -34.39
N GLN A 251 -58.99 45.56 -34.43
CA GLN A 251 -59.03 44.34 -33.63
C GLN A 251 -57.93 43.35 -34.07
N LYS A 252 -57.70 43.20 -35.39
CA LYS A 252 -56.54 42.49 -35.94
C LYS A 252 -55.21 43.11 -35.48
N LEU A 253 -55.09 44.43 -35.47
CA LEU A 253 -53.88 45.14 -35.04
C LEU A 253 -53.59 44.93 -33.55
N THR A 254 -54.61 44.91 -32.69
CA THR A 254 -54.46 44.61 -31.25
C THR A 254 -54.05 43.16 -31.03
N ILE A 255 -54.64 42.20 -31.76
CA ILE A 255 -54.25 40.78 -31.70
C ILE A 255 -52.79 40.62 -32.17
N LEU A 256 -52.39 41.31 -33.24
CA LEU A 256 -51.01 41.30 -33.75
C LEU A 256 -50.02 41.95 -32.77
N LYS A 257 -50.38 43.06 -32.12
CA LYS A 257 -49.53 43.68 -31.09
C LYS A 257 -49.33 42.76 -29.89
N ASN A 258 -50.42 42.19 -29.36
CA ASN A 258 -50.33 41.20 -28.28
C ASN A 258 -49.52 39.97 -28.71
N TYR A 259 -49.62 39.54 -29.97
CA TYR A 259 -48.80 38.48 -30.51
C TYR A 259 -47.30 38.81 -30.50
N PHE A 260 -46.91 39.96 -31.04
CA PHE A 260 -45.50 40.36 -31.06
C PHE A 260 -44.94 40.55 -29.66
N GLU A 261 -45.72 41.11 -28.74
CA GLU A 261 -45.33 41.32 -27.35
C GLU A 261 -45.18 39.98 -26.58
N THR A 262 -46.16 39.09 -26.72
CA THR A 262 -46.12 37.74 -26.12
C THR A 262 -44.97 36.90 -26.69
N LYS A 263 -44.73 36.99 -28.00
CA LYS A 263 -43.67 36.25 -28.67
C LYS A 263 -42.27 36.75 -28.33
N THR A 264 -42.10 38.06 -28.15
CA THR A 264 -40.83 38.65 -27.73
C THR A 264 -40.50 38.25 -26.30
N ASN A 265 -41.50 38.26 -25.40
CA ASN A 265 -41.34 37.80 -24.01
C ASN A 265 -41.08 36.30 -23.92
N LEU A 266 -41.78 35.46 -24.70
CA LEU A 266 -41.54 34.02 -24.72
C LEU A 266 -40.20 33.65 -25.36
N LEU A 267 -39.78 34.33 -26.42
CA LEU A 267 -38.46 34.11 -27.03
C LEU A 267 -37.35 34.47 -26.04
N TYR A 268 -37.55 35.52 -25.25
CA TYR A 268 -36.63 35.91 -24.19
C TYR A 268 -36.53 34.83 -23.09
N GLU A 269 -37.66 34.28 -22.64
CA GLU A 269 -37.66 33.17 -21.65
C GLU A 269 -37.10 31.86 -22.22
N LEU A 270 -37.40 31.52 -23.49
CA LEU A 270 -36.86 30.33 -24.15
C LEU A 270 -35.33 30.42 -24.31
N ILE A 271 -34.81 31.60 -24.70
CA ILE A 271 -33.36 31.86 -24.79
C ILE A 271 -32.72 31.85 -23.40
N ARG A 272 -33.39 32.41 -22.38
CA ARG A 272 -32.91 32.41 -21.00
C ARG A 272 -32.76 30.99 -20.43
N GLU A 273 -33.73 30.12 -20.68
CA GLU A 273 -33.69 28.70 -20.26
C GLU A 273 -32.67 27.89 -21.07
N LEU A 274 -32.56 28.10 -22.39
CA LEU A 274 -31.60 27.38 -23.25
C LEU A 274 -30.12 27.79 -23.02
N VAL A 275 -29.85 29.05 -22.66
CA VAL A 275 -28.47 29.54 -22.43
C VAL A 275 -27.91 29.09 -21.07
N LEU A 276 -28.75 28.66 -20.13
CA LEU A 276 -28.34 28.18 -18.82
C LEU A 276 -27.94 26.70 -18.79
N ASP A 277 -28.26 25.90 -19.80
CA ASP A 277 -27.87 24.48 -19.87
C ASP A 277 -26.83 24.22 -20.97
N LYS A 278 -25.54 24.26 -20.59
CA LYS A 278 -24.39 24.07 -21.50
C LYS A 278 -24.06 22.61 -21.83
N THR A 279 -24.87 21.62 -21.43
CA THR A 279 -24.36 20.23 -21.34
C THR A 279 -24.99 19.17 -22.25
N LYS A 280 -26.06 19.43 -23.02
CA LYS A 280 -26.66 18.37 -23.86
C LYS A 280 -26.31 18.47 -25.35
N SER A 281 -25.46 17.54 -25.79
CA SER A 281 -25.24 17.16 -27.20
C SER A 281 -26.27 16.12 -27.69
N ASP A 282 -27.54 16.22 -27.27
CA ASP A 282 -28.56 15.28 -27.72
C ASP A 282 -29.11 15.69 -29.10
N ALA A 283 -29.23 14.71 -30.00
CA ALA A 283 -29.79 14.90 -31.34
C ALA A 283 -31.21 15.50 -31.33
N GLU A 284 -31.96 15.29 -30.23
CA GLU A 284 -33.28 15.91 -30.00
C GLU A 284 -33.19 17.41 -29.71
N ALA A 285 -32.16 17.86 -28.98
CA ALA A 285 -31.91 19.29 -28.75
C ALA A 285 -31.52 20.02 -30.04
N GLN A 286 -30.74 19.38 -30.93
CA GLN A 286 -30.44 19.91 -32.26
C GLN A 286 -31.67 19.96 -33.17
N LYS A 287 -32.52 18.92 -33.14
CA LYS A 287 -33.77 18.90 -33.90
C LYS A 287 -34.74 19.98 -33.40
N PHE A 288 -34.81 20.18 -32.08
CA PHE A 288 -35.59 21.26 -31.45
C PHE A 288 -35.05 22.65 -31.84
N ALA A 289 -33.74 22.89 -31.75
CA ALA A 289 -33.11 24.15 -32.16
C ALA A 289 -33.37 24.47 -33.64
N SER A 290 -33.29 23.46 -34.52
CA SER A 290 -33.62 23.63 -35.95
C SER A 290 -35.09 23.97 -36.20
N GLY A 291 -36.01 23.40 -35.40
CA GLY A 291 -37.45 23.71 -35.44
C GLY A 291 -37.76 25.14 -34.98
N VAL A 292 -37.13 25.58 -33.88
CA VAL A 292 -37.26 26.96 -33.37
C VAL A 292 -36.74 27.97 -34.40
N GLN A 293 -35.62 27.67 -35.06
CA GLN A 293 -35.04 28.52 -36.09
C GLN A 293 -35.95 28.65 -37.33
N LEU A 294 -36.57 27.55 -37.77
CA LEU A 294 -37.56 27.54 -38.86
C LEU A 294 -38.81 28.35 -38.53
N GLU A 295 -39.35 28.22 -37.30
CA GLU A 295 -40.49 29.02 -36.83
C GLU A 295 -40.12 30.51 -36.77
N TYR A 296 -38.94 30.85 -36.26
CA TYR A 296 -38.45 32.22 -36.17
C TYR A 296 -38.27 32.87 -37.55
N SER A 297 -37.67 32.16 -38.51
CA SER A 297 -37.53 32.63 -39.90
C SER A 297 -38.88 32.80 -40.59
N SER A 298 -39.83 31.88 -40.37
CA SER A 298 -41.21 32.00 -40.89
C SER A 298 -41.90 33.25 -40.35
N SER A 299 -41.61 33.58 -39.09
CA SER A 299 -42.20 34.71 -38.38
C SER A 299 -41.63 36.06 -38.81
N ILE A 300 -40.33 36.10 -39.09
CA ILE A 300 -39.67 37.26 -39.71
C ILE A 300 -40.25 37.49 -41.11
N LEU A 301 -40.42 36.43 -41.91
CA LEU A 301 -41.07 36.53 -43.22
C LEU A 301 -42.50 37.10 -43.11
N ILE A 302 -43.28 36.65 -42.13
CA ILE A 302 -44.63 37.17 -41.88
C ILE A 302 -44.59 38.65 -41.47
N ALA A 303 -43.65 39.05 -40.62
CA ALA A 303 -43.46 40.46 -40.23
C ALA A 303 -43.03 41.34 -41.42
N PHE A 304 -42.16 40.85 -42.30
CA PHE A 304 -41.76 41.53 -43.54
C PHE A 304 -42.92 41.65 -44.54
N CYS A 305 -43.70 40.58 -44.74
CA CYS A 305 -44.92 40.63 -45.57
C CYS A 305 -45.94 41.63 -45.02
N PHE A 306 -46.05 41.75 -43.69
CA PHE A 306 -46.92 42.72 -43.03
C PHE A 306 -46.43 44.17 -43.20
N ILE A 307 -45.13 44.44 -43.07
CA ILE A 307 -44.56 45.77 -43.34
C ILE A 307 -44.83 46.19 -44.80
N CYS A 308 -44.73 45.25 -45.75
CA CYS A 308 -45.06 45.49 -47.15
C CYS A 308 -46.57 45.67 -47.44
N LEU A 309 -47.46 45.17 -46.58
CA LEU A 309 -48.93 45.27 -46.73
C LEU A 309 -49.54 46.48 -46.01
N VAL A 310 -48.85 47.05 -45.01
CA VAL A 310 -49.36 48.14 -44.17
C VAL A 310 -48.69 49.49 -44.48
N MET A 311 -47.54 49.49 -45.17
CA MET A 311 -46.99 50.72 -45.75
C MET A 311 -47.59 50.96 -47.15
N PRO A 312 -48.39 52.01 -47.36
CA PRO A 312 -48.63 52.48 -48.71
C PRO A 312 -47.29 53.00 -49.28
N MET A 313 -47.07 52.84 -50.58
CA MET A 313 -46.13 53.73 -51.28
C MET A 313 -46.56 55.18 -51.08
#